data_AF-A0A2W4K0V5-F1
#
_entry.id   AF-A0A2W4K0V5-F1
#
_cell.length_a   1.000
_cell.length_b   1.000
_cell.length_c   1.000
_cell.angle_alpha   90.00
_cell.angle_beta   90.00
_cell.angle_gamma   90.00
#
_symmetry.space_group_name_H-M   'P 1'
#
loop_
_entity.id
_entity.type
_entity.pdbx_description
1 polymer ?
#
loop_
_entity_poly.entity_id
_entity_poly.type
_entity_poly.pdbx_seq_one_letter_code
_entity_poly.pdbx_strand_id
1 'polypeptide(L)'
;MPEITIGQYIPGNSAIHRLDPRTKILITFVFMVLLFVIDDFRGYVFPIVFIAIASLLSGISVKYMLRGLRPLLVIILLTFALNLFMIKGRVIYEIGPLDITYEGLYQGTFMVLRLVLLIVGTSLLTLTTS
;
A
#
# COMPACT_ATOMS: atom_id res chain seq x y z
N MET A 1 8.90 -19.94 -20.47
CA MET A 1 7.68 -19.39 -21.09
C MET A 1 7.08 -18.39 -20.12
N PRO A 2 6.90 -17.11 -20.48
CA PRO A 2 6.33 -16.14 -19.56
C PRO A 2 4.82 -16.27 -19.61
N GLU A 3 4.24 -17.14 -18.77
CA GLU A 3 2.81 -17.06 -18.46
C GLU A 3 2.61 -15.92 -17.47
N ILE A 4 2.69 -14.71 -18.02
CA ILE A 4 2.17 -13.51 -17.39
C ILE A 4 0.67 -13.54 -17.62
N THR A 5 -0.04 -14.25 -16.76
CA THR A 5 -1.51 -14.20 -16.66
C THR A 5 -1.90 -12.89 -15.97
N ILE A 6 -1.67 -11.77 -16.65
CA ILE A 6 -2.23 -10.47 -16.27
C ILE A 6 -3.72 -10.51 -16.65
N GLY A 7 -4.59 -10.39 -15.64
CA GLY A 7 -6.02 -10.17 -15.84
C GLY A 7 -6.95 -11.34 -15.51
N GLN A 8 -6.48 -12.44 -14.92
CA GLN A 8 -7.37 -13.53 -14.50
C GLN A 8 -7.60 -13.53 -13.00
N TYR A 9 -8.88 -13.45 -12.63
CA TYR A 9 -9.38 -13.85 -11.31
C TYR A 9 -8.77 -15.19 -10.94
N ILE A 10 -8.14 -15.29 -9.77
CA ILE A 10 -7.65 -16.57 -9.28
C ILE A 10 -8.85 -17.23 -8.59
N PRO A 11 -9.46 -18.29 -9.16
CA PRO A 11 -10.57 -18.96 -8.51
C PRO A 11 -10.09 -19.61 -7.21
N GLY A 12 -10.31 -18.92 -6.09
CA GLY A 12 -10.04 -19.42 -4.75
C GLY A 12 -11.34 -19.79 -4.05
N ASN A 13 -11.37 -20.92 -3.35
CA ASN A 13 -12.54 -21.38 -2.59
C ASN A 13 -12.61 -20.78 -1.18
N SER A 14 -11.98 -19.62 -0.96
CA SER A 14 -11.79 -19.03 0.36
C SER A 14 -12.97 -18.18 0.84
N ALA A 15 -13.06 -17.98 2.16
CA ALA A 15 -14.12 -17.20 2.81
C ALA A 15 -14.24 -15.77 2.24
N ILE A 16 -13.12 -15.18 1.80
CA ILE A 16 -13.09 -13.87 1.14
C ILE A 16 -13.71 -13.95 -0.26
N HIS A 17 -13.49 -15.01 -1.02
CA HIS A 17 -14.12 -15.13 -2.34
C HIS A 17 -15.65 -15.27 -2.25
N ARG A 18 -16.17 -15.91 -1.19
CA ARG A 18 -17.62 -16.10 -0.96
C ARG A 18 -18.35 -14.87 -0.41
N LEU A 19 -17.64 -13.80 -0.04
CA LEU A 19 -18.26 -12.55 0.42
C LEU A 19 -18.90 -11.80 -0.76
N ASP A 20 -20.10 -11.23 -0.51
CA ASP A 20 -20.81 -10.42 -1.49
C ASP A 20 -19.94 -9.27 -2.02
N PRO A 21 -19.89 -9.04 -3.35
CA PRO A 21 -19.06 -8.00 -3.98
C PRO A 21 -19.29 -6.59 -3.40
N ARG A 22 -20.52 -6.27 -2.98
CA ARG A 22 -20.87 -4.99 -2.37
C ARG A 22 -20.14 -4.75 -1.05
N THR A 23 -20.05 -5.78 -0.20
CA THR A 23 -19.37 -5.72 1.10
C THR A 23 -17.87 -5.53 0.91
N LYS A 24 -17.28 -6.18 -0.10
CA LYS A 24 -15.87 -6.02 -0.48
C LYS A 24 -15.53 -4.58 -0.89
N ILE A 25 -16.36 -3.98 -1.75
CA ILE A 25 -16.18 -2.58 -2.19
C ILE A 25 -16.29 -1.64 -0.98
N LEU A 26 -17.30 -1.84 -0.12
CA LEU A 26 -17.49 -1.02 1.08
C LEU A 26 -16.29 -1.12 2.04
N ILE A 27 -15.79 -2.33 2.31
CA ILE A 27 -14.61 -2.56 3.14
C ILE A 27 -13.39 -1.83 2.58
N THR A 28 -13.19 -1.87 1.25
CA THR A 28 -12.06 -1.20 0.62
C THR A 28 -12.19 0.31 0.68
N PHE A 29 -13.40 0.84 0.50
CA PHE A 29 -13.65 2.25 0.65
C PHE A 29 -13.36 2.72 2.09
N VAL A 30 -13.85 2.00 3.09
CA VAL A 30 -13.57 2.28 4.51
C VAL A 30 -12.07 2.15 4.80
N PHE A 31 -11.40 1.14 4.25
CA PHE A 31 -9.95 0.96 4.38
C PHE A 31 -9.16 2.13 3.78
N MET A 32 -9.55 2.60 2.59
CA MET A 32 -8.94 3.78 1.97
C MET A 32 -9.09 5.01 2.87
N VAL A 33 -10.30 5.29 3.35
CA VAL A 33 -10.55 6.42 4.27
C VAL A 33 -9.72 6.29 5.53
N LEU A 34 -9.66 5.09 6.12
CA LEU A 34 -8.89 4.81 7.34
C LEU A 34 -7.39 5.08 7.15
N LEU A 35 -6.80 4.75 6.00
CA LEU A 35 -5.40 5.07 5.71
C LEU A 35 -5.12 6.57 5.65
N PHE A 36 -6.11 7.39 5.27
CA PHE A 36 -5.98 8.86 5.24
C PHE A 36 -6.13 9.50 6.62
N VAL A 37 -6.90 8.87 7.51
CA VAL A 37 -7.13 9.34 8.90
C VAL A 37 -5.98 8.92 9.84
N ILE A 38 -5.21 7.91 9.48
CA ILE A 38 -4.03 7.51 10.27
C ILE A 38 -2.89 8.51 10.06
N ASP A 39 -2.54 9.17 11.17
CA ASP A 39 -1.47 10.17 11.25
C ASP A 39 -0.23 9.65 12.02
N ASP A 40 -0.32 8.41 12.53
CA ASP A 40 0.65 7.84 13.47
C ASP A 40 1.18 6.47 13.01
N PHE A 41 2.45 6.18 13.29
CA PHE A 41 3.10 4.93 12.83
C PHE A 41 2.43 3.70 13.42
N ARG A 42 1.93 3.82 14.66
CA ARG A 42 1.21 2.74 15.34
C ARG A 42 -0.13 2.45 14.68
N GLY A 43 -0.79 3.48 14.13
CA GLY A 43 -2.06 3.32 13.43
C GLY A 43 -1.95 2.41 12.20
N TYR A 44 -0.78 2.37 11.56
CA TYR A 44 -0.51 1.50 10.41
C TYR A 44 -0.41 0.01 10.74
N VAL A 45 -0.26 -0.37 12.01
CA VAL A 45 -0.27 -1.77 12.42
C VAL A 45 -1.61 -2.43 12.07
N PHE A 46 -2.72 -1.73 12.30
CA PHE A 46 -4.06 -2.25 12.01
C PHE A 46 -4.27 -2.60 10.53
N PRO A 47 -4.04 -1.70 9.55
CA PRO A 47 -4.21 -2.02 8.13
C PRO A 47 -3.21 -3.09 7.64
N ILE A 48 -1.99 -3.14 8.19
CA ILE A 48 -1.01 -4.20 7.86
C ILE A 48 -1.54 -5.57 8.30
N VAL A 49 -2.02 -5.68 9.55
CA VAL A 49 -2.58 -6.93 10.09
C VAL A 49 -3.83 -7.32 9.33
N PHE A 50 -4.70 -6.36 9.01
CA PHE A 50 -5.89 -6.60 8.20
C PHE A 50 -5.55 -7.19 6.83
N ILE A 51 -4.58 -6.61 6.11
CA ILE A 51 -4.10 -7.13 4.83
C ILE A 51 -3.47 -8.52 5.00
N ALA A 52 -2.69 -8.75 6.05
CA ALA A 52 -2.06 -10.05 6.29
C ALA A 52 -3.11 -11.15 6.51
N ILE A 53 -4.12 -10.89 7.34
CA ILE A 53 -5.25 -11.81 7.57
C ILE A 53 -6.02 -12.02 6.27
N ALA A 54 -6.31 -10.94 5.52
CA ALA A 54 -7.01 -11.04 4.26
C ALA A 54 -6.23 -11.85 3.21
N SER A 55 -4.90 -11.70 3.16
CA SER A 55 -4.00 -12.46 2.28
C SER A 55 -3.98 -13.95 2.65
N LEU A 56 -3.88 -14.26 3.95
CA LEU A 56 -3.95 -15.65 4.47
C LEU A 56 -5.30 -16.30 4.15
N LEU A 57 -6.39 -15.59 4.43
CA LEU A 57 -7.74 -16.09 4.17
C LEU A 57 -8.02 -16.26 2.68
N SER A 58 -7.54 -15.34 1.82
CA SER A 58 -7.76 -15.44 0.36
C SER A 58 -6.88 -16.49 -0.30
N GLY A 59 -5.78 -16.91 0.33
CA GLY A 59 -4.78 -17.81 -0.25
C GLY A 59 -3.85 -17.11 -1.25
N ILE A 60 -3.89 -15.78 -1.32
CA ILE A 60 -3.07 -14.98 -2.22
C ILE A 60 -1.73 -14.70 -1.54
N SER A 61 -0.64 -15.10 -2.17
CA SER A 61 0.70 -14.82 -1.65
C SER A 61 1.00 -13.32 -1.71
N VAL A 62 1.43 -12.73 -0.59
CA VAL A 62 1.84 -11.31 -0.50
C VAL A 62 2.89 -10.95 -1.58
N LYS A 63 3.73 -11.91 -1.97
CA LYS A 63 4.75 -11.73 -3.02
C LYS A 63 4.15 -11.43 -4.40
N TYR A 64 2.97 -11.95 -4.70
CA TYR A 64 2.22 -11.61 -5.92
C TYR A 64 1.70 -10.18 -5.85
N MET A 65 1.18 -9.76 -4.70
CA MET A 65 0.68 -8.39 -4.49
C MET A 65 1.81 -7.37 -4.63
N LEU A 66 2.99 -7.68 -4.07
CA LEU A 66 4.18 -6.84 -4.18
C LEU A 66 4.72 -6.69 -5.61
N ARG A 67 4.39 -7.62 -6.53
CA ARG A 67 4.73 -7.43 -7.96
C ARG A 67 3.94 -6.29 -8.60
N GLY A 68 2.71 -6.02 -8.13
CA GLY A 68 1.89 -4.89 -8.58
C GLY A 68 2.52 -3.54 -8.25
N LEU A 69 3.42 -3.48 -7.26
CA LEU A 69 4.12 -2.26 -6.90
C LEU A 69 5.23 -1.91 -7.90
N ARG A 70 5.81 -2.88 -8.63
CA ARG A 70 6.94 -2.65 -9.55
C ARG A 70 6.76 -1.46 -10.49
N PRO A 71 5.66 -1.32 -11.25
CA PRO A 71 5.48 -0.16 -12.13
C PRO A 71 5.38 1.16 -11.35
N LEU A 72 4.88 1.12 -10.11
CA LEU A 72 4.66 2.29 -9.26
C LEU A 72 5.88 2.65 -8.41
N LEU A 73 6.91 1.79 -8.34
CA LEU A 73 8.12 2.05 -7.55
C LEU A 73 8.80 3.37 -7.93
N VAL A 74 8.79 3.72 -9.22
CA VAL A 74 9.34 5.01 -9.69
C VAL A 74 8.61 6.18 -9.04
N ILE A 75 7.27 6.13 -8.99
CA ILE A 75 6.44 7.17 -8.37
C ILE A 75 6.64 7.19 -6.86
N ILE A 76 6.70 6.03 -6.21
CA ILE A 76 6.91 5.92 -4.75
C ILE A 76 8.26 6.52 -4.35
N LEU A 77 9.33 6.17 -5.07
CA LEU A 77 10.68 6.70 -4.81
C LEU A 77 10.77 8.20 -5.10
N LEU A 78 10.16 8.65 -6.20
CA LEU A 78 10.11 10.08 -6.52
C LEU A 78 9.35 10.86 -5.45
N THR A 79 8.20 10.36 -5.01
CA THR A 79 7.39 10.99 -3.96
C THR A 79 8.15 11.04 -2.63
N PHE A 80 8.84 9.96 -2.27
CA PHE A 80 9.69 9.93 -1.08
C PHE A 80 10.81 10.96 -1.16
N ALA A 81 11.54 11.02 -2.27
CA ALA A 81 12.61 11.98 -2.47
C ALA A 81 12.10 13.42 -2.42
N LEU A 82 10.96 13.71 -3.06
CA LEU A 82 10.34 15.03 -3.00
C LEU A 82 9.95 15.40 -1.56
N ASN A 83 9.38 14.48 -0.78
CA ASN A 83 9.04 14.78 0.61
C ASN A 83 10.29 15.00 1.47
N LEU A 84 11.33 14.22 1.23
CA LEU A 84 12.59 14.31 1.97
C LEU A 84 13.26 15.68 1.81
N PHE A 85 13.27 16.23 0.60
CA PHE A 85 13.96 17.49 0.28
C PHE A 85 13.08 18.74 0.32
N MET A 86 11.78 18.59 0.08
CA MET A 86 10.86 19.72 -0.08
C MET A 86 10.19 20.12 1.23
N ILE A 87 10.10 19.20 2.20
CA ILE A 87 9.57 19.50 3.53
C ILE A 87 10.66 20.15 4.36
N LYS A 88 10.40 21.38 4.80
CA LYS A 88 11.27 22.13 5.70
C LYS A 88 10.99 21.76 7.15
N GLY A 89 12.04 21.74 7.96
CA GLY A 89 11.98 21.29 9.35
C GLY A 89 13.36 21.18 9.96
N ARG A 90 13.52 20.32 10.97
CA ARG A 90 14.80 20.03 11.61
C ARG A 90 15.71 19.30 10.64
N VAL A 91 16.73 20.01 10.15
CA VAL A 91 17.75 19.46 9.26
C VAL A 91 18.59 18.43 10.02
N ILE A 92 18.66 17.22 9.47
CA ILE A 92 19.51 16.14 9.98
C ILE A 92 20.83 16.11 9.19
N TYR A 93 20.75 16.36 7.89
CA TYR A 93 21.89 16.26 6.98
C TYR A 93 21.75 17.27 5.85
N GLU A 94 22.82 18.00 5.56
CA GLU A 94 22.86 19.01 4.50
C GLU A 94 23.72 18.49 3.34
N ILE A 95 23.13 18.40 2.14
CA ILE A 95 23.83 18.05 0.91
C ILE A 95 23.73 19.24 -0.04
N GLY A 96 24.50 20.30 0.25
CA GLY A 96 24.53 21.51 -0.58
C GLY A 96 23.18 22.25 -0.56
N PRO A 97 22.48 22.45 -1.71
CA PRO A 97 21.17 23.11 -1.74
C PRO A 97 20.00 22.22 -1.30
N LEU A 98 20.25 20.93 -1.03
CA LEU A 98 19.25 19.95 -0.63
C LEU A 98 19.44 19.57 0.84
N ASP A 99 18.50 20.00 1.67
CA ASP A 99 18.47 19.67 3.08
C ASP A 99 17.61 18.43 3.31
N ILE A 100 18.12 17.46 4.05
CA ILE A 100 17.35 16.31 4.53
C ILE A 100 16.81 16.66 5.91
N THR A 101 15.50 16.75 6.03
CA THR A 101 14.81 17.09 7.29
C THR A 101 14.19 15.87 7.95
N TYR A 102 14.07 15.91 9.28
CA TYR A 102 13.41 14.86 10.07
C TYR A 102 11.93 14.73 9.69
N GLU A 103 11.27 15.86 9.51
CA GLU A 103 9.87 15.98 9.13
C GLU A 103 9.67 15.47 7.70
N GLY A 104 10.60 15.75 6.79
CA GLY A 104 10.58 15.23 5.43
C GLY A 104 10.79 13.72 5.38
N LEU A 105 11.68 13.18 6.22
CA LEU A 105 11.85 11.74 6.37
C LEU A 105 10.59 11.09 6.94
N TYR A 106 10.04 11.65 8.01
CA TYR A 106 8.82 11.19 8.66
C TYR A 106 7.67 11.18 7.64
N GLN A 107 7.30 12.32 7.08
CA GLN A 107 6.20 12.41 6.11
C GLN A 107 6.45 11.60 4.85
N GLY A 108 7.68 11.56 4.34
CA GLY A 108 8.06 10.73 3.21
C GLY A 108 7.79 9.25 3.49
N THR A 109 8.25 8.73 4.63
CA THR A 109 8.00 7.33 5.02
C THR A 109 6.51 7.06 5.20
N PHE A 110 5.76 7.98 5.82
CA PHE A 110 4.30 7.86 5.95
C PHE A 110 3.61 7.77 4.60
N MET A 111 4.00 8.61 3.64
CA MET A 111 3.39 8.62 2.32
C MET A 111 3.73 7.36 1.52
N VAL A 112 4.98 6.88 1.60
CA VAL A 112 5.36 5.59 1.00
C VAL A 112 4.54 4.46 1.59
N LEU A 113 4.44 4.39 2.92
CA LEU A 113 3.67 3.36 3.60
C LEU A 113 2.19 3.39 3.22
N ARG A 114 1.60 4.59 3.17
CA ARG A 114 0.21 4.82 2.72
C ARG A 114 -0.01 4.31 1.30
N LEU A 115 0.85 4.70 0.35
CA LEU A 115 0.74 4.28 -1.05
C LEU A 115 0.89 2.76 -1.20
N VAL A 116 1.88 2.17 -0.53
CA VAL A 116 2.10 0.72 -0.54
C VAL A 116 0.85 -0.02 -0.06
N LEU A 117 0.28 0.38 1.08
CA LEU A 117 -0.90 -0.28 1.64
C LEU A 117 -2.14 -0.10 0.77
N LEU A 118 -2.30 1.07 0.15
CA LEU A 118 -3.40 1.31 -0.78
C LEU A 118 -3.29 0.42 -2.02
N ILE A 119 -2.09 0.30 -2.61
CA ILE A 119 -1.85 -0.55 -3.78
C ILE A 119 -2.04 -2.04 -3.44
N VAL A 120 -1.52 -2.48 -2.30
CA VAL A 120 -1.66 -3.88 -1.85
C VAL A 120 -3.12 -4.19 -1.55
N GLY A 121 -3.83 -3.32 -0.82
CA GLY A 121 -5.26 -3.49 -0.51
C GLY A 121 -6.14 -3.55 -1.75
N THR A 122 -5.94 -2.63 -2.70
CA THR A 122 -6.67 -2.64 -3.98
C THR A 122 -6.36 -3.87 -4.83
N SER A 123 -5.09 -4.29 -4.89
CA SER A 123 -4.69 -5.50 -5.60
C SER A 123 -5.36 -6.75 -5.02
N LEU A 124 -5.48 -6.86 -3.69
CA LEU A 124 -6.21 -7.96 -3.03
C LEU A 124 -7.66 -8.01 -3.50
N LEU A 125 -8.31 -6.85 -3.53
CA LEU A 125 -9.71 -6.75 -3.88
C LEU A 125 -9.96 -7.12 -5.34
N THR A 126 -9.18 -6.54 -6.25
CA THR A 126 -9.30 -6.80 -7.70
C THR A 126 -9.09 -8.27 -8.02
N LEU A 127 -8.17 -8.95 -7.32
CA LEU A 127 -7.93 -10.38 -7.53
C LEU A 127 -9.00 -11.28 -6.91
N THR A 128 -9.71 -10.82 -5.87
CA THR A 128 -10.74 -11.60 -5.15
C THR A 128 -12.17 -11.25 -5.58
N THR A 129 -12.33 -10.34 -6.54
CA THR A 129 -13.63 -9.93 -7.09
C THR A 129 -13.80 -10.50 -8.50
N SER A 130 -14.85 -11.29 -8.70
CA SER A 130 -15.44 -11.65 -10.00
C SER A 130 -16.84 -11.05 -10.08
#